data_AF-E6S7D6-F1
#
_entry.id   AF-E6S7D6-F1
#
_cell.length_a   1.000
_cell.length_b   1.000
_cell.length_c   1.000
_cell.angle_alpha   90.00
_cell.angle_beta   90.00
_cell.angle_gamma   90.00
#
_symmetry.space_group_name_H-M   'P 1'
#
loop_
_entity.id
_entity.type
_entity.pdbx_description
1 polymer ?
#
loop_
_entity_poly.entity_id
_entity_poly.type
_entity_poly.pdbx_seq_one_letter_code
_entity_poly.pdbx_strand_id
1 'polypeptide(L)'
;MSTHDLHPDDLELLERLGAIVGVVDPVPPDVVQLGRAAFALHHADTALMTLVSDAMAGAGLRATDSARGTSRLLVFEHGPVSIEMDVTWRGDLGRILGVVADASGSVAQGAHVILETGSVTRTVDLEGERFTFDRVPLGLARIVLEQAGERVMTTTWFDVG
;
A
#
# COMPACT_ATOMS: atom_id res chain seq x y z
N MET A 1 -12.67 -0.60 5.25
CA MET A 1 -13.88 -1.19 4.63
C MET A 1 -14.22 -2.42 5.44
N SER A 2 -15.09 -2.25 6.44
CA SER A 2 -15.54 -3.37 7.26
C SER A 2 -16.39 -4.29 6.38
N THR A 3 -15.93 -5.52 6.19
CA THR A 3 -16.71 -6.59 5.56
C THR A 3 -17.96 -6.78 6.42
N HIS A 4 -19.09 -6.26 5.97
CA HIS A 4 -20.38 -6.72 6.45
C HIS A 4 -20.44 -8.19 6.04
N ASP A 5 -20.45 -9.12 6.99
CA ASP A 5 -20.85 -10.50 6.70
C ASP A 5 -22.28 -10.42 6.18
N LEU A 6 -22.44 -10.57 4.87
CA LEU A 6 -23.75 -10.56 4.21
C LEU A 6 -24.58 -11.71 4.80
N HIS A 7 -25.84 -11.44 5.10
CA HIS A 7 -26.75 -12.48 5.55
C HIS A 7 -26.85 -13.55 4.44
N PRO A 8 -26.99 -14.85 4.74
CA PRO A 8 -27.09 -15.90 3.73
C PRO A 8 -28.16 -15.63 2.66
N ASP A 9 -29.28 -15.02 3.06
CA ASP A 9 -30.35 -14.64 2.13
C ASP A 9 -29.91 -13.55 1.13
N ASP A 10 -29.02 -12.63 1.54
CA ASP A 10 -28.46 -11.61 0.65
C ASP A 10 -27.53 -12.25 -0.40
N LEU A 11 -26.78 -13.28 -0.01
CA LEU A 11 -25.94 -14.03 -0.94
C LEU A 11 -26.77 -14.79 -1.97
N GLU A 12 -27.87 -15.44 -1.56
CA GLU A 12 -28.80 -16.12 -2.46
C GLU A 12 -29.44 -15.12 -3.44
N LEU A 13 -29.83 -13.93 -2.94
CA LEU A 13 -30.39 -12.88 -3.77
C LEU A 13 -29.37 -12.35 -4.80
N LEU A 14 -28.12 -12.13 -4.40
CA LEU A 14 -27.05 -11.67 -5.28
C LEU A 14 -26.72 -12.69 -6.37
N GLU A 15 -26.69 -13.98 -6.02
CA GLU A 15 -26.48 -15.05 -7.00
C GLU A 15 -27.60 -15.07 -8.05
N ARG A 16 -28.85 -14.99 -7.59
CA ARG A 16 -30.01 -14.95 -8.48
C ARG A 16 -30.02 -13.72 -9.38
N LEU A 17 -29.64 -12.56 -8.85
CA LEU A 17 -29.51 -11.33 -9.63
C LEU A 17 -28.40 -11.44 -10.69
N GLY A 18 -27.24 -12.01 -10.33
CA GLY A 18 -26.14 -12.25 -11.24
C GLY A 18 -26.52 -13.16 -12.41
N ALA A 19 -27.30 -14.20 -12.15
CA ALA A 19 -27.82 -15.10 -13.18
C ALA A 19 -28.75 -14.37 -14.18
N ILE A 20 -29.57 -13.43 -13.71
CA ILE A 20 -30.46 -12.62 -14.56
C ILE A 20 -29.64 -11.65 -15.41
N VAL A 21 -28.68 -10.93 -14.81
CA VAL A 21 -27.82 -9.97 -15.52
C VAL A 21 -27.05 -10.67 -16.65
N GLY A 22 -26.51 -11.87 -16.40
CA GLY A 22 -25.79 -12.64 -17.42
C GLY A 22 -26.61 -13.00 -18.67
N VAL A 23 -27.95 -12.97 -18.59
CA VAL A 23 -28.85 -13.28 -19.71
C VAL A 23 -29.47 -12.02 -20.31
N VAL A 24 -29.90 -11.08 -19.48
CA VAL A 24 -30.67 -9.89 -19.91
C VAL A 24 -29.76 -8.75 -20.35
N ASP A 25 -28.66 -8.53 -19.65
CA ASP A 25 -27.71 -7.44 -19.91
C ASP A 25 -26.26 -7.92 -19.69
N PRO A 26 -25.76 -8.82 -20.55
CA PRO A 26 -24.41 -9.33 -20.42
C PRO A 26 -23.40 -8.20 -20.63
N VAL A 27 -22.37 -8.16 -19.78
CA VAL A 27 -21.30 -7.17 -19.88
C VAL A 27 -20.63 -7.27 -21.25
N PRO A 28 -20.60 -6.18 -22.05
CA PRO A 28 -19.95 -6.22 -23.36
C PRO A 28 -18.45 -6.57 -23.23
N PRO A 29 -17.90 -7.36 -24.17
CA PRO A 29 -16.50 -7.79 -24.12
C PRO A 29 -15.53 -6.61 -24.10
N ASP A 30 -15.88 -5.52 -24.77
CA ASP A 30 -15.06 -4.30 -24.83
C ASP A 30 -14.95 -3.60 -23.47
N VAL A 31 -15.98 -3.65 -22.64
CA VAL A 31 -15.96 -3.11 -21.27
C VAL A 31 -15.03 -3.94 -20.39
N VAL A 32 -15.06 -5.27 -20.54
CA VAL A 32 -14.13 -6.16 -19.82
C VAL A 32 -12.68 -5.92 -20.26
N GLN A 33 -12.44 -5.75 -21.57
CA GLN A 33 -11.12 -5.43 -22.09
C GLN A 33 -10.63 -4.06 -21.60
N LEU A 34 -11.50 -3.04 -21.59
CA LEU A 34 -11.17 -1.72 -21.07
C LEU A 34 -10.86 -1.76 -19.57
N GLY A 35 -11.64 -2.52 -18.79
CA GLY A 35 -11.36 -2.74 -17.36
C GLY A 35 -9.99 -3.39 -17.15
N ARG A 36 -9.65 -4.44 -17.91
CA ARG A 36 -8.33 -5.07 -17.86
C ARG A 36 -7.21 -4.10 -18.25
N ALA A 37 -7.41 -3.30 -19.30
CA ALA A 37 -6.44 -2.30 -19.74
C ALA A 37 -6.23 -1.19 -18.69
N ALA A 38 -7.29 -0.74 -18.03
CA ALA A 38 -7.21 0.24 -16.94
C ALA A 38 -6.44 -0.32 -15.72
N PHE A 39 -6.71 -1.57 -15.34
CA PHE A 39 -5.93 -2.23 -14.29
C PHE A 39 -4.47 -2.45 -14.71
N ALA A 40 -4.21 -2.81 -15.98
CA ALA A 40 -2.85 -2.95 -16.48
C ALA A 40 -2.08 -1.61 -16.48
N LEU A 41 -2.74 -0.50 -16.83
CA LEU A 41 -2.16 0.85 -16.74
C LEU A 41 -1.87 1.23 -15.28
N HIS A 42 -2.79 0.94 -14.36
CA HIS A 42 -2.55 1.15 -12.92
C HIS A 42 -1.35 0.34 -12.40
N HIS A 43 -1.17 -0.89 -12.88
CA HIS A 43 0.01 -1.70 -12.57
C HIS A 43 1.27 -1.24 -13.30
N ALA A 44 1.14 -0.57 -14.45
CA ALA A 44 2.29 0.00 -15.16
C ALA A 44 2.86 1.19 -14.39
N ASP A 45 2.02 2.05 -13.80
CA ASP A 45 2.49 3.14 -12.94
C ASP A 45 3.23 2.62 -11.70
N THR A 46 2.75 1.53 -11.07
CA THR A 46 3.46 0.89 -9.95
C THR A 46 4.76 0.21 -10.39
N ALA A 47 4.78 -0.41 -11.56
CA ALA A 47 6.00 -0.99 -12.14
C ALA A 47 7.03 0.08 -12.53
N LEU A 48 6.60 1.26 -13.02
CA LEU A 48 7.47 2.39 -13.32
C LEU A 48 8.08 2.97 -12.04
N MET A 49 7.30 3.13 -10.96
CA MET A 49 7.84 3.50 -9.64
C MET A 49 8.87 2.47 -9.14
N THR A 50 8.60 1.17 -9.32
CA THR A 50 9.50 0.09 -8.89
C THR A 50 10.79 0.05 -9.71
N LEU A 51 10.71 0.21 -11.05
CA LEU A 51 11.86 0.18 -11.96
C LEU A 51 12.80 1.38 -11.80
N VAL A 52 12.25 2.57 -11.49
CA VAL A 52 13.07 3.76 -11.20
C VAL A 52 13.85 3.58 -9.88
N SER A 53 13.23 2.98 -8.87
CA SER A 53 13.93 2.60 -7.63
C SER A 53 15.06 1.60 -7.87
N ASP A 54 14.84 0.54 -8.65
CA ASP A 54 15.88 -0.45 -9.00
C ASP A 54 17.03 0.17 -9.81
N ALA A 55 16.73 1.09 -10.72
CA ALA A 55 17.75 1.81 -11.50
C ALA A 55 18.59 2.75 -10.63
N MET A 56 18.01 3.38 -9.61
CA MET A 56 18.73 4.23 -8.65
C MET A 56 19.59 3.42 -7.66
N ALA A 57 19.16 2.22 -7.27
CA ALA A 57 19.96 1.30 -6.44
C ALA A 57 21.26 0.87 -7.14
N GLY A 58 21.29 0.84 -8.48
CA GLY A 58 22.49 0.56 -9.27
C GLY A 58 23.48 1.73 -9.36
N ALA A 59 23.06 2.97 -9.08
CA ALA A 59 23.83 4.18 -9.40
C ALA A 59 24.52 4.86 -8.19
N GLY A 60 24.27 4.44 -6.96
CA GLY A 60 25.13 4.85 -5.84
C GLY A 60 24.46 4.79 -4.48
N LEU A 61 24.96 3.91 -3.60
CA LEU A 61 25.76 4.30 -2.43
C LEU A 61 26.21 3.03 -1.68
N ARG A 62 27.53 2.82 -1.67
CA ARG A 62 28.32 1.97 -0.74
C ARG A 62 27.54 0.91 0.05
N ALA A 63 27.55 -0.31 -0.49
CA ALA A 63 27.42 -1.51 0.31
C ALA A 63 28.59 -1.56 1.31
N THR A 64 28.37 -1.12 2.55
CA THR A 64 29.22 -1.48 3.68
C THR A 64 28.63 -2.75 4.29
N ASP A 65 29.30 -3.84 3.96
CA ASP A 65 29.22 -5.18 4.52
C ASP A 65 28.82 -5.22 6.00
N SER A 66 27.71 -5.88 6.34
CA SER A 66 27.66 -7.01 7.30
C SER A 66 26.23 -7.39 7.72
N ALA A 67 25.93 -8.69 7.59
CA ALA A 67 24.83 -9.47 8.18
C ALA A 67 23.46 -9.51 7.45
N ARG A 68 23.31 -10.48 6.52
CA ARG A 68 22.06 -11.19 6.11
C ARG A 68 20.73 -10.58 6.60
N GLY A 69 20.40 -9.42 6.09
CA GLY A 69 19.09 -8.80 6.16
C GLY A 69 18.93 -8.07 4.85
N THR A 70 17.86 -8.37 4.12
CA THR A 70 17.58 -7.66 2.87
C THR A 70 16.89 -6.35 3.26
N SER A 71 17.25 -5.26 2.58
CA SER A 71 16.66 -3.92 2.76
C SER A 71 16.11 -3.46 1.43
N ARG A 72 14.95 -2.80 1.43
CA ARG A 72 14.36 -2.18 0.25
C ARG A 72 13.87 -0.79 0.60
N LEU A 73 14.31 0.19 -0.20
CA LEU A 73 13.79 1.55 -0.15
C LEU A 73 12.55 1.66 -1.05
N LEU A 74 11.45 2.17 -0.49
CA LEU A 74 10.20 2.44 -1.18
C LEU A 74 9.88 3.93 -1.05
N VAL A 75 9.43 4.55 -2.14
CA VAL A 75 9.00 5.95 -2.14
C VAL A 75 7.59 6.01 -2.71
N PHE A 76 6.68 6.64 -1.99
CA PHE A 76 5.31 6.89 -2.39
C PHE A 76 5.06 8.39 -2.43
N GLU A 77 4.38 8.86 -3.47
CA GLU A 77 4.06 10.27 -3.64
C GLU A 77 2.57 10.43 -3.94
N HIS A 78 1.92 11.37 -3.26
CA HIS A 78 0.54 11.76 -3.50
C HIS A 78 0.34 13.26 -3.30
N GLY A 79 0.22 13.99 -4.41
CA GLY A 79 0.10 15.45 -4.37
C GLY A 79 1.33 16.08 -3.71
N PRO A 80 1.16 16.90 -2.64
CA PRO A 80 2.27 17.54 -1.94
C PRO A 80 2.95 16.66 -0.88
N VAL A 81 2.41 15.46 -0.62
CA VAL A 81 2.89 14.55 0.43
C VAL A 81 3.64 13.38 -0.19
N SER A 82 4.78 13.03 0.38
CA SER A 82 5.51 11.81 0.06
C SER A 82 5.88 11.03 1.31
N ILE A 83 6.02 9.71 1.16
CA ILE A 83 6.55 8.83 2.20
C ILE A 83 7.71 8.02 1.62
N GLU A 84 8.88 8.18 2.21
CA GLU A 84 10.06 7.37 1.96
C GLU A 84 10.19 6.32 3.07
N MET A 85 10.40 5.06 2.71
CA MET A 85 10.40 3.93 3.65
C MET A 85 11.56 3.00 3.38
N ASP A 86 12.34 2.72 4.41
CA ASP A 86 13.29 1.61 4.41
C ASP A 86 12.65 0.40 5.08
N VAL A 87 12.42 -0.64 4.28
CA VAL A 87 11.84 -1.91 4.71
C VAL A 87 12.96 -2.92 4.84
N THR A 88 13.24 -3.32 6.07
CA THR A 88 14.23 -4.33 6.42
C THR A 88 13.55 -5.58 6.91
N TRP A 89 14.11 -6.75 6.67
CA TRP A 89 13.61 -7.98 7.28
C TRP A 89 14.71 -8.98 7.60
N ARG A 90 14.44 -9.80 8.62
CA ARG A 90 15.35 -10.86 9.04
C ARG A 90 14.56 -11.99 9.69
N GLY A 91 14.63 -13.18 9.11
CA GLY A 91 13.79 -14.30 9.54
C GLY A 91 12.33 -14.01 9.18
N ASP A 92 11.42 -14.18 10.14
CA ASP A 92 9.96 -14.11 9.90
C ASP A 92 9.34 -12.75 10.22
N LEU A 93 10.16 -11.73 10.51
CA LEU A 93 9.70 -10.39 10.88
C LEU A 93 10.46 -9.30 10.12
N GLY A 94 9.70 -8.32 9.67
CA GLY A 94 10.18 -7.07 9.09
C GLY A 94 10.21 -5.92 10.09
N ARG A 95 10.89 -4.87 9.68
CA ARG A 95 10.90 -3.55 10.30
C ARG A 95 10.77 -2.50 9.21
N ILE A 96 9.92 -1.52 9.46
CA ILE A 96 9.67 -0.41 8.56
C ILE A 96 10.11 0.87 9.27
N LEU A 97 11.04 1.59 8.67
CA LEU A 97 11.41 2.95 9.05
C LEU A 97 10.90 3.88 7.96
N GLY A 98 10.14 4.90 8.31
CA GLY A 98 9.58 5.81 7.33
C GLY A 98 9.77 7.27 7.69
N VAL A 99 9.86 8.09 6.65
CA VAL A 99 9.86 9.56 6.73
C VAL A 99 8.74 10.06 5.83
N VAL A 100 7.88 10.91 6.38
CA VAL A 100 6.83 11.62 5.66
C VAL A 100 7.34 13.02 5.38
N ALA A 101 7.40 13.40 4.10
CA ALA A 101 7.70 14.75 3.68
C ALA A 101 6.42 15.40 3.15
N ASP A 102 6.20 16.65 3.51
CA ASP A 102 5.09 17.46 2.99
C ASP A 102 5.62 18.81 2.55
N ALA A 103 5.53 19.08 1.25
CA ALA A 103 6.00 20.33 0.66
C ALA A 103 5.28 21.58 1.24
N SER A 104 4.10 21.39 1.85
CA SER A 104 3.34 22.45 2.52
C SER A 104 3.65 22.58 4.01
N GLY A 105 4.33 21.60 4.62
CA GLY A 105 4.65 21.56 6.06
C GLY A 105 3.44 21.35 6.98
N SER A 106 2.30 20.92 6.45
CA SER A 106 1.03 20.80 7.15
C SER A 106 0.88 19.47 7.90
N VAL A 107 1.57 18.42 7.46
CA VAL A 107 1.44 17.05 8.02
C VAL A 107 2.14 16.87 9.38
N ALA A 108 2.92 17.85 9.84
CA ALA A 108 3.87 17.70 10.95
C ALA A 108 3.26 17.59 12.37
N GLN A 109 1.96 17.83 12.59
CA GLN A 109 1.39 17.84 13.94
C GLN A 109 0.06 17.11 14.06
N GLY A 110 0.05 16.03 14.85
CA GLY A 110 -1.13 15.21 15.13
C GLY A 110 -1.50 14.25 14.00
N ALA A 111 -0.58 14.01 13.05
CA ALA A 111 -0.73 12.93 12.09
C ALA A 111 -0.31 11.60 12.72
N HIS A 112 -1.01 10.53 12.35
CA HIS A 112 -0.67 9.17 12.73
C HIS A 112 -0.58 8.30 11.48
N VAL A 113 0.28 7.30 11.57
CA VAL A 113 0.54 6.35 10.50
C VAL A 113 -0.05 5.01 10.91
N ILE A 114 -0.83 4.43 10.02
CA ILE A 114 -1.46 3.12 10.21
C ILE A 114 -0.79 2.14 9.27
N LEU A 115 -0.25 1.06 9.83
CA LEU A 115 0.17 -0.13 9.11
C LEU A 115 -0.99 -1.11 9.07
N GLU A 116 -1.43 -1.44 7.87
CA GLU A 116 -2.39 -2.51 7.62
C GLU A 116 -1.67 -3.69 6.97
N THR A 117 -1.85 -4.89 7.51
CA THR A 117 -1.46 -6.15 6.89
C THR A 117 -2.70 -7.02 6.71
N GLY A 118 -2.56 -8.20 6.09
CA GLY A 118 -3.65 -9.16 5.99
C GLY A 118 -4.19 -9.66 7.34
N SER A 119 -3.46 -9.47 8.45
CA SER A 119 -3.81 -10.02 9.77
C SER A 119 -3.77 -9.01 10.91
N VAL A 120 -3.12 -7.86 10.74
CA VAL A 120 -2.88 -6.90 11.81
C VAL A 120 -3.08 -5.47 11.30
N THR A 121 -3.68 -4.63 12.13
CA THR A 121 -3.66 -3.17 11.96
C THR A 121 -2.98 -2.54 13.16
N ARG A 122 -2.01 -1.67 12.93
CA ARG A 122 -1.28 -0.95 13.98
C ARG A 122 -1.18 0.51 13.65
N THR A 123 -1.36 1.36 14.66
CA THR A 123 -1.22 2.81 14.55
C THR A 123 -0.04 3.28 15.37
N VAL A 124 0.74 4.20 14.82
CA VAL A 124 1.81 4.93 15.53
C VAL A 124 1.66 6.41 15.23
N ASP A 125 1.93 7.24 16.23
CA ASP A 125 2.00 8.68 16.01
C ASP A 125 3.25 9.04 15.19
N LEU A 126 3.14 10.08 14.37
CA LEU A 126 4.28 10.59 13.63
C LEU A 126 5.17 11.42 14.57
N GLU A 127 6.42 10.98 14.75
CA GLU A 127 7.43 11.69 15.53
C GLU A 127 8.16 12.72 14.65
N GLY A 128 7.59 13.92 14.58
CA GLY A 128 8.01 14.95 13.63
C GLY A 128 7.63 14.55 12.21
N GLU A 129 8.61 14.05 11.46
CA GLU A 129 8.42 13.51 10.11
C GLU A 129 8.61 12.00 10.07
N ARG A 130 8.94 11.35 11.20
CA ARG A 130 9.39 9.95 11.20
C ARG A 130 8.37 9.03 11.86
N PHE A 131 8.29 7.80 11.34
CA PHE A 131 7.55 6.72 11.99
C PHE A 131 8.33 5.41 11.94
N THR A 132 7.98 4.48 12.81
CA THR A 132 8.62 3.17 12.87
C THR A 132 7.61 2.10 13.22
N PHE A 133 7.63 1.00 12.46
CA PHE A 133 6.97 -0.25 12.82
C PHE A 133 8.00 -1.36 12.98
N ASP A 134 8.15 -1.84 14.20
CA ASP A 134 8.94 -3.04 14.50
C ASP A 134 8.08 -4.30 14.45
N ARG A 135 8.70 -5.46 14.19
CA ARG A 135 8.03 -6.77 14.22
C ARG A 135 6.82 -6.85 13.27
N VAL A 136 6.97 -6.32 12.07
CA VAL A 136 5.95 -6.40 11.02
C VAL A 136 5.91 -7.83 10.47
N PRO A 137 4.75 -8.50 10.42
CA PRO A 137 4.64 -9.80 9.76
C PRO A 137 5.05 -9.69 8.29
N LEU A 138 5.71 -10.73 7.76
CA LEU A 138 6.05 -10.76 6.34
C LEU A 138 4.81 -10.88 5.44
N GLY A 139 4.96 -10.44 4.19
CA GLY A 139 3.92 -10.42 3.17
C GLY A 139 3.36 -9.03 2.90
N LEU A 140 2.14 -8.97 2.38
CA LEU A 140 1.54 -7.70 1.94
C LEU A 140 1.19 -6.79 3.12
N ALA A 141 1.70 -5.56 3.02
CA ALA A 141 1.45 -4.46 3.93
C ALA A 141 1.06 -3.19 3.17
N ARG A 142 0.40 -2.28 3.87
CA ARG A 142 0.00 -0.96 3.36
C ARG A 142 0.15 0.08 4.46
N ILE A 143 0.57 1.28 4.08
CA ILE A 143 0.60 2.43 4.97
C ILE A 143 -0.56 3.36 4.65
N VAL A 144 -1.26 3.80 5.68
CA VAL A 144 -2.26 4.86 5.63
C VAL A 144 -1.79 5.99 6.52
N LEU A 145 -1.65 7.19 5.95
CA LEU A 145 -1.37 8.41 6.68
C LEU A 145 -2.70 9.11 6.96
N GLU A 146 -2.98 9.37 8.23
CA GLU A 146 -4.17 10.07 8.67
C GLU A 146 -3.78 11.32 9.46
N GLN A 147 -4.54 12.40 9.27
CA GLN A 147 -4.37 13.66 9.98
C GLN A 147 -5.74 14.20 10.33
N ALA A 148 -5.95 14.57 11.60
CA ALA A 148 -7.22 15.10 12.10
C ALA A 148 -8.46 14.21 11.77
N GLY A 149 -8.25 12.89 11.64
CA GLY A 149 -9.31 11.92 11.30
C GLY A 149 -9.59 11.78 9.80
N GLU A 150 -8.87 12.49 8.94
CA GLU A 150 -8.95 12.35 7.49
C GLU A 150 -7.76 11.58 6.94
N ARG A 151 -8.00 10.76 5.91
CA ARG A 151 -6.95 10.02 5.21
C ARG A 151 -6.25 10.93 4.21
N VAL A 152 -5.01 11.29 4.53
CA VAL A 152 -4.16 12.15 3.69
C VAL A 152 -3.54 11.34 2.57
N MET A 153 -3.06 10.12 2.87
CA MET A 153 -2.46 9.25 1.88
C MET A 153 -2.72 7.78 2.19
N THR A 154 -2.84 6.97 1.16
CA THR A 154 -2.85 5.50 1.27
C THR A 154 -1.92 4.95 0.21
N THR A 155 -0.90 4.20 0.62
CA THR A 155 0.00 3.54 -0.33
C THR A 155 -0.73 2.42 -1.05
N THR A 156 -0.20 1.96 -2.18
CA THR A 156 -0.55 0.63 -2.67
C THR A 156 -0.05 -0.43 -1.68
N TRP A 157 -0.55 -1.65 -1.81
CA TRP A 157 0.04 -2.79 -1.10
C TRP A 157 1.48 -2.99 -1.58
N PHE A 158 2.41 -3.17 -0.64
CA PHE A 158 3.79 -3.53 -0.89
C PHE A 158 4.17 -4.75 -0.07
N ASP A 159 5.19 -5.45 -0.54
CA ASP A 159 5.64 -6.69 0.06
C ASP A 159 6.74 -6.44 1.09
N VAL A 160 6.60 -7.07 2.27
CA VAL A 160 7.59 -7.10 3.34
C VAL A 160 8.16 -8.51 3.40
N GLY A 161 9.28 -8.77 2.71
CA GLY A 161 10.00 -10.05 2.83
C GLY A 161 10.28 -10.79 1.53
#